data_AF-Q4D2T8-F1
#
_entry.id   AF-Q4D2T8-F1
#
_cell.length_a   1.000
_cell.length_b   1.000
_cell.length_c   1.000
_cell.angle_alpha   90.00
_cell.angle_beta   90.00
_cell.angle_gamma   90.00
#
_symmetry.space_group_name_H-M   'P 1'
#
loop_
_entity.id
_entity.type
_entity.pdbx_description
1 polymer ?
#
loop_
_entity_poly.entity_id
_entity_poly.type
_entity_poly.pdbx_seq_one_letter_code
_entity_poly.pdbx_strand_id
1 'polypeptide(L)'
;MNCPRTLFSLLLVFLLVMFTTVHGAAGDDDRDASDTEGDDDSSFKYLEMLEVSDLRQMLHEKKEPFHHLQSKQELIHAIITLEKKEKLVKKLRRQRDTTTNRPHVLRVEYCSG
;
A
#
# COMPACT_ATOMS: atom_id res chain seq x y z
N MET A 1 -38.10 -8.45 -19.22
CA MET A 1 -37.84 -7.21 -18.47
C MET A 1 -37.28 -7.60 -17.10
N ASN A 2 -36.01 -7.99 -17.02
CA ASN A 2 -35.45 -8.53 -15.78
C ASN A 2 -34.47 -7.51 -15.22
N CYS A 3 -34.93 -6.85 -14.16
CA CYS A 3 -34.44 -5.61 -13.60
C CYS A 3 -32.95 -5.66 -13.21
N PRO A 4 -32.06 -4.84 -13.82
CA PRO A 4 -30.66 -4.72 -13.41
C PRO A 4 -30.47 -4.09 -12.00
N ARG A 5 -31.56 -3.72 -11.33
CA ARG A 5 -31.53 -3.08 -10.00
C ARG A 5 -31.14 -4.02 -8.86
N THR A 6 -31.40 -5.32 -8.97
CA THR A 6 -31.10 -6.27 -7.88
C THR A 6 -29.59 -6.54 -7.74
N LEU A 7 -28.86 -6.60 -8.86
CA LEU A 7 -27.41 -6.81 -8.85
C LEU A 7 -26.67 -5.63 -8.23
N PHE A 8 -27.09 -4.40 -8.53
CA PHE A 8 -26.51 -3.19 -7.91
C PHE A 8 -26.75 -3.16 -6.39
N SER A 9 -27.94 -3.54 -5.94
CA SER A 9 -28.25 -3.59 -4.51
C SER A 9 -27.37 -4.61 -3.77
N LEU A 10 -27.13 -5.78 -4.38
CA LEU A 10 -26.31 -6.82 -3.77
C LEU A 10 -24.83 -6.41 -3.69
N LEU A 11 -24.31 -5.75 -4.74
CA LEU A 11 -22.94 -5.25 -4.78
C LEU A 11 -22.70 -4.14 -3.74
N LEU A 12 -23.69 -3.27 -3.51
CA LEU A 12 -23.60 -2.20 -2.52
C LEU A 12 -23.59 -2.73 -1.08
N VAL A 13 -24.39 -3.76 -0.79
CA VAL A 13 -24.34 -4.46 0.51
C VAL A 13 -23.00 -5.14 0.73
N PHE A 14 -22.45 -5.79 -0.31
CA PHE A 14 -21.14 -6.44 -0.22
C PHE A 14 -20.00 -5.45 0.09
N LEU A 15 -20.02 -4.27 -0.52
CA LEU A 15 -19.07 -3.20 -0.21
C LEU A 15 -19.22 -2.71 1.24
N LEU A 16 -20.44 -2.49 1.72
CA LEU A 16 -20.67 -2.05 3.11
C LEU A 16 -20.19 -3.07 4.13
N VAL A 17 -20.43 -4.37 3.91
CA VAL A 17 -19.95 -5.43 4.81
C VAL A 17 -18.42 -5.42 4.89
N MET A 18 -17.72 -5.31 3.75
CA MET A 18 -16.26 -5.24 3.72
C MET A 18 -15.70 -4.02 4.45
N PHE A 19 -16.41 -2.88 4.42
CA PHE A 19 -16.00 -1.69 5.19
C PHE A 19 -16.25 -1.83 6.69
N THR A 20 -17.32 -2.49 7.12
CA THR A 20 -17.64 -2.65 8.55
C THR A 20 -16.78 -3.69 9.27
N THR A 21 -16.35 -4.76 8.59
CA THR A 21 -15.51 -5.81 9.22
C THR A 21 -14.10 -5.33 9.57
N VAL A 22 -13.68 -4.16 9.09
CA VAL A 22 -12.36 -3.58 9.39
C VAL A 22 -12.36 -2.76 10.68
N HIS A 23 -13.52 -2.39 11.25
CA HIS A 23 -13.60 -1.56 12.46
C HIS A 23 -13.80 -2.34 13.77
N GLY A 24 -13.69 -3.67 13.75
CA GLY A 24 -14.08 -4.54 14.88
C GLY A 24 -12.96 -5.25 15.64
N ALA A 25 -11.69 -4.95 15.42
CA ALA A 25 -10.59 -5.57 16.16
C ALA A 25 -9.72 -4.49 16.82
N ALA A 26 -10.20 -4.04 17.98
CA ALA A 26 -9.39 -3.40 19.00
C ALA A 26 -8.25 -4.36 19.40
N GLY A 27 -7.04 -4.00 19.04
CA GLY A 27 -5.84 -4.79 19.27
C GLY A 27 -4.63 -3.90 19.07
N ASP A 28 -4.48 -2.97 20.00
CA ASP A 28 -3.21 -2.50 20.56
C ASP A 28 -1.96 -2.89 19.75
N ASP A 29 -1.63 -2.07 18.76
CA ASP A 29 -0.27 -1.97 18.24
C ASP A 29 -0.01 -0.48 18.02
N ASP A 30 0.18 0.22 19.15
CA ASP A 30 0.97 1.43 19.23
C ASP A 30 2.35 1.16 18.61
N ARG A 31 2.46 1.33 17.29
CA ARG A 31 3.75 1.30 16.59
C ARG A 31 3.70 2.04 15.26
N ASP A 32 4.17 3.28 15.32
CA ASP A 32 4.75 4.03 14.21
C ASP A 32 3.87 4.23 12.97
N ALA A 33 2.70 4.84 13.17
CA ALA A 33 2.07 5.65 12.12
C ALA A 33 2.81 6.98 11.86
N SER A 34 3.90 7.26 12.60
CA SER A 34 4.71 8.48 12.48
C SER A 34 5.97 8.32 11.61
N ASP A 35 6.05 7.33 10.72
CA ASP A 35 7.05 7.34 9.64
C ASP A 35 6.63 8.32 8.52
N THR A 36 6.43 9.57 8.92
CA THR A 36 6.98 10.77 8.29
C THR A 36 7.02 10.76 6.77
N GLU A 37 5.94 11.24 6.15
CA GLU A 37 5.90 11.68 4.75
C GLU A 37 6.94 12.78 4.41
N GLY A 38 7.70 13.28 5.41
CA GLY A 38 8.46 14.52 5.33
C GLY A 38 9.98 14.43 5.10
N ASP A 39 10.66 13.28 5.22
CA ASP A 39 12.15 13.28 5.21
C ASP A 39 12.81 12.63 3.97
N ASP A 40 12.02 12.10 3.04
CA ASP A 40 12.55 11.33 1.91
C ASP A 40 12.93 12.20 0.70
N ASP A 41 12.50 13.47 0.61
CA ASP A 41 12.74 14.31 -0.57
C ASP A 41 14.24 14.60 -0.79
N SER A 42 15.03 14.68 0.29
CA SER A 42 16.48 14.83 0.21
C SER A 42 17.16 13.61 -0.43
N SER A 43 16.60 12.41 -0.20
CA SER A 43 17.15 11.15 -0.71
C SER A 43 17.07 11.05 -2.23
N PHE A 44 16.21 11.83 -2.88
CA PHE A 44 16.00 11.81 -4.32
C PHE A 44 16.78 12.86 -5.10
N LYS A 45 17.59 13.69 -4.42
CA LYS A 45 18.42 14.72 -5.07
C LYS A 45 19.36 14.16 -6.13
N TYR A 46 19.77 12.90 -6.02
CA TYR A 46 20.59 12.24 -7.04
C TYR A 46 19.88 12.09 -8.40
N LEU A 47 18.54 11.99 -8.42
CA LEU A 47 17.76 11.90 -9.65
C LEU A 47 17.84 13.18 -10.48
N GLU A 48 18.08 14.32 -9.83
CA GLU A 48 18.27 15.60 -10.53
C GLU A 48 19.58 15.63 -11.32
N MET A 49 20.59 14.86 -10.91
CA MET A 49 21.89 14.77 -11.58
C MET A 49 21.88 13.82 -12.78
N LEU A 50 20.95 12.87 -12.85
CA LEU A 50 20.85 11.88 -13.93
C LEU A 50 20.37 12.51 -15.24
N GLU A 51 20.75 11.91 -16.37
CA GLU A 51 20.24 12.30 -17.68
C GLU A 51 18.79 11.83 -17.90
N VAL A 52 18.09 12.47 -18.84
CA VAL A 52 16.71 12.09 -19.18
C VAL A 52 16.64 10.67 -19.76
N SER A 53 17.67 10.24 -20.48
CA SER A 53 17.86 8.87 -20.97
C SER A 53 17.88 7.86 -19.83
N ASP A 54 18.69 8.10 -18.81
CA ASP A 54 18.82 7.23 -17.63
C ASP A 54 17.50 7.13 -16.87
N LEU A 55 16.81 8.26 -16.65
CA LEU A 55 15.50 8.27 -15.98
C LEU A 55 14.45 7.48 -16.77
N ARG A 56 14.44 7.59 -18.10
CA ARG A 56 13.56 6.79 -18.97
C ARG A 56 13.93 5.30 -18.92
N GLN A 57 15.22 4.98 -18.89
CA GLN A 57 15.71 3.63 -18.75
C GLN A 57 15.29 3.01 -17.41
N MET A 58 15.40 3.75 -16.30
CA MET A 58 14.93 3.30 -14.98
C MET A 58 13.44 2.97 -14.98
N LEU A 59 12.60 3.83 -15.57
CA LEU A 59 11.16 3.57 -15.71
C LEU A 59 10.90 2.35 -16.61
N HIS A 60 11.64 2.21 -17.71
CA HIS A 60 11.55 1.05 -18.59
C HIS A 60 11.91 -0.26 -17.88
N GLU A 61 13.00 -0.29 -17.11
CA GLU A 61 13.43 -1.47 -16.34
C GLU A 61 12.40 -1.86 -15.29
N LYS A 62 11.74 -0.87 -14.69
CA LYS A 62 10.60 -1.05 -13.77
C LYS A 62 9.28 -1.35 -14.48
N LYS A 63 9.28 -1.42 -15.81
CA LYS A 63 8.11 -1.67 -16.68
C LYS A 63 6.99 -0.63 -16.52
N GLU A 64 7.34 0.59 -16.15
CA GLU A 64 6.40 1.70 -16.11
C GLU A 64 6.33 2.41 -17.45
N PRO A 65 5.12 2.75 -17.96
CA PRO A 65 4.97 3.54 -19.15
C PRO A 65 5.44 4.97 -18.88
N PHE A 66 6.33 5.50 -19.71
CA PHE A 66 6.86 6.87 -19.57
C PHE A 66 6.61 7.74 -20.82
N HIS A 67 5.94 7.22 -21.85
CA HIS A 67 5.69 7.97 -23.09
C HIS A 67 4.81 9.21 -22.88
N HIS A 68 4.01 9.23 -21.81
CA HIS A 68 3.18 10.36 -21.44
C HIS A 68 3.96 11.43 -20.65
N LEU A 69 5.19 11.13 -20.20
CA LEU A 69 6.03 12.02 -19.41
C LEU A 69 6.96 12.80 -20.37
N GLN A 70 6.76 14.10 -20.43
CA GLN A 70 7.44 15.00 -21.35
C GLN A 70 8.63 15.71 -20.68
N SER A 71 8.49 16.07 -19.41
CA SER A 71 9.51 16.83 -18.68
C SER A 71 10.42 15.93 -17.82
N LYS A 72 11.64 16.42 -17.53
CA LYS A 72 12.56 15.74 -16.59
C LYS A 72 11.93 15.62 -15.19
N GLN A 73 11.23 16.66 -14.75
CA GLN A 73 10.59 16.69 -13.44
C GLN A 73 9.45 15.66 -13.34
N GLU A 74 8.67 15.49 -14.40
CA GLU A 74 7.64 14.44 -14.47
C GLU A 74 8.25 13.04 -14.36
N LEU A 75 9.38 12.78 -15.02
CA LEU A 75 10.10 11.51 -14.92
C LEU A 75 10.61 11.27 -13.49
N ILE A 76 11.22 12.28 -12.86
CA ILE A 76 11.71 12.20 -11.48
C ILE A 76 10.54 11.92 -10.54
N HIS A 77 9.45 12.67 -10.64
CA HIS A 77 8.27 12.49 -9.81
C HIS A 77 7.64 11.10 -9.98
N ALA A 78 7.60 10.57 -11.21
CA ALA A 78 7.12 9.22 -11.47
C ALA A 78 7.98 8.15 -10.80
N ILE A 79 9.32 8.29 -10.86
CA ILE A 79 10.25 7.39 -10.18
C ILE A 79 10.06 7.44 -8.66
N ILE A 80 9.98 8.64 -8.08
CA ILE A 80 9.74 8.83 -6.64
C ILE A 80 8.43 8.16 -6.21
N THR A 81 7.36 8.40 -6.95
CA THR A 81 6.04 7.82 -6.66
C THR A 81 6.09 6.29 -6.72
N LEU A 82 6.78 5.74 -7.72
CA LEU A 82 6.95 4.30 -7.84
C LEU A 82 7.74 3.73 -6.67
N GLU A 83 8.88 4.33 -6.30
CA GLU A 83 9.71 3.83 -5.21
C GLU A 83 8.97 3.87 -3.87
N LYS A 84 8.21 4.94 -3.60
CA LYS A 84 7.33 5.03 -2.42
C LYS A 84 6.30 3.89 -2.41
N LYS A 85 5.67 3.60 -3.56
CA LYS A 85 4.73 2.48 -3.70
C LYS A 85 5.39 1.12 -3.46
N GLU A 86 6.59 0.88 -4.00
CA GLU A 86 7.35 -0.35 -3.78
C GLU A 86 7.74 -0.52 -2.30
N LYS A 87 8.22 0.55 -1.65
CA LYS A 87 8.52 0.57 -0.21
C LYS A 87 7.28 0.21 0.61
N LEU A 88 6.14 0.80 0.29
CA LEU A 88 4.86 0.52 0.99
C LEU A 88 4.43 -0.93 0.82
N VAL A 89 4.44 -1.46 -0.41
CA VAL A 89 4.10 -2.87 -0.68
C VAL A 89 5.03 -3.81 0.09
N LYS A 90 6.32 -3.49 0.18
CA LYS A 90 7.29 -4.27 0.96
C LYS A 90 7.00 -4.22 2.46
N LYS A 91 6.63 -3.06 3.02
CA LYS A 91 6.21 -2.90 4.43
C LYS A 91 4.98 -3.76 4.72
N LEU A 92 3.96 -3.71 3.86
CA LEU A 92 2.74 -4.51 3.99
C LEU A 92 2.98 -6.01 3.89
N ARG A 93 3.85 -6.46 2.98
CA ARG A 93 4.23 -7.88 2.87
C ARG A 93 4.91 -8.37 4.14
N ARG A 94 5.89 -7.61 4.65
CA ARG A 94 6.58 -7.94 5.90
C ARG A 94 5.61 -8.04 7.08
N GLN A 95 4.68 -7.09 7.20
CA GLN A 95 3.67 -7.11 8.27
C GLN A 95 2.78 -8.35 8.16
N ARG A 96 2.33 -8.70 6.95
CA ARG A 96 1.54 -9.91 6.72
C ARG A 96 2.29 -11.18 7.14
N ASP A 97 3.56 -11.29 6.75
CA ASP A 97 4.42 -12.43 7.09
C ASP A 97 4.65 -12.54 8.60
N THR A 98 4.71 -11.40 9.33
CA THR A 98 4.83 -11.41 10.79
C THR A 98 3.53 -11.78 11.51
N THR A 99 2.38 -11.33 11.01
CA THR A 99 1.08 -11.58 11.67
C THR A 99 0.63 -13.03 11.51
N THR A 100 0.86 -13.66 10.35
CA THR A 100 0.47 -15.07 10.13
C THR A 100 1.26 -16.06 10.99
N ASN A 101 2.43 -15.68 11.50
CA ASN A 101 3.27 -16.53 12.32
C ASN A 101 3.03 -16.40 13.83
N ARG A 102 2.07 -15.60 14.29
CA ARG A 102 1.77 -15.50 15.73
C ARG A 102 0.86 -16.67 16.13
N PRO A 103 1.35 -17.69 16.88
CA PRO A 103 0.47 -18.75 17.35
C PRO A 103 -0.60 -18.15 18.28
N HIS A 104 -1.87 -18.40 17.99
CA HIS A 104 -2.94 -18.11 18.92
C HIS A 104 -2.78 -19.04 20.13
N VAL A 105 -2.28 -18.51 21.25
CA VAL A 105 -2.30 -19.24 22.52
C VAL A 105 -3.72 -19.12 23.08
N LEU A 106 -4.54 -20.16 22.88
CA LEU A 106 -5.79 -20.32 23.62
C LEU A 106 -5.45 -20.52 25.10
N ARG A 107 -5.71 -19.50 25.92
CA ARG A 107 -5.74 -19.67 27.37
C ARG A 107 -7.07 -20.32 27.73
N VAL A 108 -7.01 -21.58 28.16
CA VAL A 108 -8.15 -22.26 28.76
C VAL A 108 -8.18 -21.84 30.22
N GLU A 109 -9.16 -21.02 30.61
CA GLU A 109 -9.44 -20.78 32.02
C GLU A 109 -10.30 -21.93 32.55
N TYR A 110 -9.78 -22.61 33.57
CA TYR A 110 -10.54 -23.63 34.29
C TYR A 110 -11.33 -22.95 35.40
N CYS A 111 -12.66 -23.00 35.31
CA CYS A 111 -13.51 -22.66 36.44
C CYS A 111 -13.50 -23.82 37.43
N SER A 112 -12.75 -23.69 38.53
CA SER A 112 -12.95 -24.55 39.70
C SER A 112 -14.27 -24.14 40.35
N GLY A 113 -15.26 -25.03 40.29
CA GLY A 113 -16.54 -24.88 40.99
C GLY A 113 -16.43 -25.00 42.50
#